data_AF-A0A5T8BE00-F1
#
_entry.id   AF-A0A5T8BE00-F1
#
_cell.length_a   1.000
_cell.length_b   1.000
_cell.length_c   1.000
_cell.angle_alpha   90.00
_cell.angle_beta   90.00
_cell.angle_gamma   90.00
#
_symmetry.space_group_name_H-M   'P 1'
#
loop_
_entity.id
_entity.type
_entity.pdbx_description
1 polymer ?
#
loop_
_entity_poly.entity_id
_entity_poly.type
_entity_poly.pdbx_seq_one_letter_code
_entity_poly.pdbx_strand_id
1 'polypeptide(L)'
;MTNSESITIKNISAGSIYKLQFLGFCCSLVPLGVINGLLSAIGINLFILHWNGEPINGLSSIIISPIYFFVLALILSGFVGSFVWLGLWIYSRFRTLNLHIFPANRQS
;
A
#
# COMPACT_ATOMS: atom_id res chain seq x y z
N MET A 1 -2.31 12.55 31.71
CA MET A 1 -3.14 13.33 30.76
C MET A 1 -2.24 13.78 29.63
N THR A 2 -2.24 13.04 28.51
CA THR A 2 -1.50 13.44 27.30
C THR A 2 -2.24 14.63 26.68
N ASN A 3 -1.65 15.82 26.80
CA ASN A 3 -2.18 17.05 26.24
C ASN A 3 -2.11 16.94 24.71
N SER A 4 -3.25 16.65 24.06
CA SER A 4 -3.36 16.51 22.62
C SER A 4 -3.44 17.89 21.99
N GLU A 5 -2.29 18.51 21.73
CA GLU A 5 -2.25 19.74 20.94
C GLU A 5 -2.84 19.48 19.55
N SER A 6 -3.98 20.11 19.27
CA SER A 6 -4.70 20.01 18.00
C SER A 6 -4.11 21.00 17.00
N ILE A 7 -3.09 20.57 16.27
CA ILE A 7 -2.47 21.40 15.23
C ILE A 7 -3.39 21.35 14.00
N THR A 8 -3.97 22.50 13.62
CA THR A 8 -4.83 22.62 12.43
C THR A 8 -3.96 22.61 11.17
N ILE A 9 -3.82 21.44 10.54
CA ILE A 9 -3.08 21.32 9.27
C ILE A 9 -4.00 21.67 8.10
N LYS A 10 -3.66 22.74 7.37
CA LYS A 10 -4.43 23.18 6.19
C LYS A 10 -4.36 22.18 5.01
N ASN A 11 -3.25 21.46 4.84
CA ASN A 11 -3.09 20.44 3.80
C ASN A 11 -2.11 19.35 4.23
N ILE A 12 -2.48 18.08 3.98
CA ILE A 12 -1.55 16.96 4.05
C ILE A 12 -0.69 16.96 2.78
N SER A 13 0.62 16.80 2.93
CA SER A 13 1.52 16.63 1.78
C SER A 13 1.16 15.36 1.01
N ALA A 14 1.03 15.48 -0.31
CA ALA A 14 0.80 14.36 -1.22
C ALA A 14 1.77 13.19 -0.93
N GLY A 15 3.04 13.52 -0.69
CA GLY A 15 4.08 12.52 -0.42
C GLY A 15 3.81 11.66 0.82
N SER A 16 3.17 12.20 1.85
CA SER A 16 2.79 11.43 3.04
C SER A 16 1.68 10.43 2.75
N ILE A 17 0.70 10.81 1.93
CA ILE A 17 -0.41 9.96 1.50
C ILE A 17 0.12 8.78 0.68
N TYR A 18 0.97 9.06 -0.32
CA TYR A 18 1.58 8.01 -1.13
C TYR A 18 2.43 7.06 -0.30
N LYS A 19 3.23 7.57 0.65
CA LYS A 19 4.04 6.72 1.54
C LYS A 19 3.17 5.79 2.39
N LEU A 20 2.11 6.32 3.00
CA LEU A 20 1.21 5.52 3.84
C LEU A 20 0.47 4.46 3.01
N GLN A 21 -0.04 4.86 1.84
CA GLN A 21 -0.75 3.97 0.93
C GLN A 21 0.16 2.86 0.40
N PHE A 22 1.38 3.22 -0.01
CA PHE A 22 2.37 2.25 -0.49
C PHE A 22 2.75 1.26 0.62
N LEU A 23 2.97 1.75 1.85
CA LEU A 23 3.30 0.87 2.98
C LEU A 23 2.16 -0.09 3.30
N GLY A 24 0.90 0.39 3.29
CA GLY A 24 -0.28 -0.45 3.48
C GLY A 24 -0.41 -1.51 2.39
N PHE A 25 -0.26 -1.11 1.12
CA PHE A 25 -0.31 -2.06 0.00
C PHE A 25 0.84 -3.07 0.03
N CYS A 26 2.06 -2.66 0.34
CA CYS A 26 3.18 -3.58 0.49
C CYS A 26 2.94 -4.57 1.64
N CYS A 27 2.44 -4.10 2.79
CA CYS A 27 2.16 -4.94 3.95
C CYS A 27 1.04 -5.95 3.69
N SER A 28 0.06 -5.65 2.82
CA SER A 28 -1.01 -6.60 2.49
C SER A 28 -0.67 -7.48 1.27
N LEU A 29 -0.24 -6.88 0.16
CA LEU A 29 -0.06 -7.57 -1.11
C LEU A 29 1.20 -8.44 -1.15
N VAL A 30 2.30 -8.03 -0.51
CA VAL A 30 3.54 -8.83 -0.53
C VAL A 30 3.37 -10.15 0.23
N PRO A 31 2.80 -10.18 1.46
CA PRO A 31 2.50 -11.45 2.13
C PRO A 31 1.48 -12.31 1.36
N LEU A 32 0.47 -11.70 0.74
CA LEU A 32 -0.44 -12.44 -0.15
C LEU A 32 0.30 -13.07 -1.32
N GLY A 33 1.25 -12.37 -1.93
CA GLY A 33 2.13 -12.89 -2.97
C GLY A 33 2.96 -14.08 -2.47
N VAL A 34 3.53 -13.99 -1.26
CA VAL A 34 4.28 -15.10 -0.64
C VAL A 34 3.39 -16.32 -0.42
N ILE A 35 2.19 -16.13 0.15
CA ILE A 35 1.22 -17.22 0.35
C ILE A 35 0.85 -17.84 -1.00
N ASN A 36 0.54 -17.03 -2.01
CA ASN A 36 0.22 -17.51 -3.35
C ASN A 36 1.36 -18.31 -3.98
N GLY A 37 2.61 -17.89 -3.78
CA GLY A 37 3.80 -18.58 -4.27
C GLY A 37 3.99 -19.94 -3.60
N LEU A 38 3.81 -19.99 -2.28
CA LEU A 38 3.91 -21.23 -1.51
C LEU A 38 2.80 -22.22 -1.88
N LEU A 39 1.57 -21.72 -2.08
CA LEU A 39 0.43 -22.53 -2.51
C LEU A 39 0.61 -23.03 -3.95
N SER A 40 1.09 -22.19 -4.87
CA SER A 40 1.37 -22.59 -6.25
C SER A 40 2.48 -23.66 -6.32
N ALA A 41 3.45 -23.62 -5.38
CA ALA A 41 4.49 -24.64 -5.29
C ALA A 41 3.95 -26.03 -4.90
N ILE A 42 2.88 -26.10 -4.09
CA ILE A 42 2.18 -27.36 -3.76
C ILE A 42 1.07 -27.73 -4.76
N GLY A 43 0.96 -27.01 -5.88
CA GLY A 43 -0.02 -27.27 -6.93
C GLY A 43 -1.40 -26.62 -6.69
N ILE A 44 -1.54 -25.79 -5.65
CA ILE A 44 -2.77 -25.04 -5.37
C ILE A 44 -2.64 -23.64 -5.97
N ASN A 45 -3.30 -23.41 -7.10
CA ASN A 45 -3.23 -22.12 -7.78
C ASN A 45 -4.40 -21.21 -7.39
N LEU A 46 -4.17 -20.31 -6.42
CA LEU A 46 -5.13 -19.23 -6.11
C LEU A 46 -5.13 -18.17 -7.22
N PHE A 47 -3.95 -17.73 -7.65
CA PHE A 47 -3.76 -16.84 -8.79
C PHE A 47 -2.78 -17.45 -9.79
N ILE A 48 -3.28 -17.73 -10.99
CA ILE A 48 -2.49 -18.27 -12.10
C ILE A 48 -1.69 -17.13 -12.71
N LEU A 49 -0.37 -17.18 -12.52
CA LEU A 49 0.56 -16.22 -13.12
C LEU A 49 1.03 -16.79 -14.46
N HIS A 50 0.84 -16.02 -15.53
CA HIS A 50 1.36 -16.39 -16.85
C HIS A 50 2.69 -15.67 -17.08
N TRP A 51 3.73 -16.42 -17.44
CA TRP A 51 5.00 -15.87 -17.90
C TRP A 51 5.24 -16.34 -19.32
N ASN A 52 5.44 -15.40 -20.25
CA ASN A 52 5.65 -15.69 -21.66
C ASN A 52 4.55 -16.59 -22.28
N GLY A 53 3.31 -16.49 -21.78
CA GLY A 53 2.18 -17.29 -22.23
C GLY A 53 2.02 -18.66 -21.54
N GLU A 54 2.98 -19.10 -20.73
CA GLU A 54 2.87 -20.34 -19.96
C GLU A 54 2.49 -20.07 -18.49
N PRO A 55 1.60 -20.88 -17.91
CA PRO A 55 1.28 -20.77 -16.49
C PRO A 55 2.48 -21.21 -15.65
N ILE A 56 3.01 -20.27 -14.87
CA ILE A 56 4.09 -20.54 -13.93
C ILE A 56 3.51 -21.38 -12.80
N ASN A 57 4.00 -22.60 -12.68
CA ASN A 57 3.64 -23.53 -11.62
C ASN A 57 4.91 -24.10 -10.98
N GLY A 58 4.81 -24.48 -9.71
CA GLY A 58 5.92 -25.09 -8.98
C GLY A 58 6.85 -24.08 -8.27
N LEU A 59 8.08 -24.51 -7.98
CA LEU A 59 9.02 -23.76 -7.14
C LEU A 59 9.36 -22.36 -7.66
N SER A 60 9.34 -22.17 -8.98
CA SER A 60 9.59 -20.86 -9.62
C SER A 60 8.54 -19.82 -9.22
N SER A 61 7.31 -20.25 -8.94
CA SER A 61 6.23 -19.37 -8.49
C SER A 61 6.52 -18.72 -7.13
N ILE A 62 7.35 -19.32 -6.27
CA ILE A 62 7.68 -18.78 -4.94
C ILE A 62 8.39 -17.43 -5.03
N ILE A 63 9.23 -17.24 -6.05
CA ILE A 63 10.02 -16.01 -6.23
C ILE A 63 9.29 -15.04 -7.16
N ILE A 64 8.62 -15.55 -8.21
CA ILE A 64 7.90 -14.68 -9.14
C ILE A 64 6.66 -14.07 -8.46
N SER A 65 5.94 -14.79 -7.61
CA SER A 65 4.68 -14.28 -7.06
C SER A 65 4.83 -13.06 -6.15
N PRO A 66 5.79 -12.96 -5.20
CA PRO A 66 5.92 -11.76 -4.37
C PRO A 66 6.36 -10.56 -5.20
N ILE A 67 7.20 -10.78 -6.22
CA ILE A 67 7.63 -9.72 -7.15
C ILE A 67 6.44 -9.20 -7.95
N TYR A 68 5.60 -10.10 -8.47
CA TYR A 68 4.40 -9.72 -9.22
C TYR A 68 3.43 -8.89 -8.35
N PHE A 69 3.17 -9.34 -7.13
CA PHE A 69 2.32 -8.62 -6.18
C PHE A 69 2.94 -7.31 -5.71
N PHE A 70 4.28 -7.21 -5.63
CA PHE A 70 4.98 -5.96 -5.33
C PHE A 70 4.86 -4.94 -6.47
N VAL A 71 5.02 -5.36 -7.72
CA VAL A 71 4.79 -4.51 -8.90
C VAL A 71 3.32 -4.09 -8.96
N LEU A 72 2.39 -5.00 -8.69
CA LEU A 72 0.97 -4.70 -8.58
C LEU A 72 0.72 -3.64 -7.49
N ALA A 73 1.34 -3.77 -6.32
CA ALA A 73 1.25 -2.80 -5.23
C ALA A 73 1.77 -1.42 -5.63
N LEU A 74 2.87 -1.35 -6.40
CA LEU A 74 3.40 -0.10 -6.96
C LEU A 74 2.39 0.58 -7.90
N ILE A 75 1.82 -0.18 -8.84
CA ILE A 75 0.86 0.33 -9.82
C ILE A 75 -0.41 0.82 -9.11
N LEU A 76 -0.97 -0.01 -8.20
CA LEU A 76 -2.13 0.36 -7.39
C LEU A 76 -1.84 1.57 -6.52
N SER A 77 -0.66 1.65 -5.89
CA SER A 77 -0.28 2.81 -5.09
C SER A 77 -0.22 4.09 -5.92
N GLY A 78 0.29 4.02 -7.15
CA GLY A 78 0.29 5.15 -8.08
C GLY A 78 -1.12 5.57 -8.48
N PHE A 79 -1.95 4.62 -8.91
CA PHE A 79 -3.31 4.89 -9.39
C PHE A 79 -4.24 5.33 -8.25
N VAL A 80 -4.39 4.49 -7.22
CA VAL A 80 -5.22 4.80 -6.04
C VAL A 80 -4.68 6.02 -5.31
N GLY A 81 -3.36 6.16 -5.16
CA GLY A 81 -2.77 7.34 -4.53
C GLY A 81 -3.10 8.63 -5.29
N SER A 82 -3.16 8.60 -6.62
CA SER A 82 -3.60 9.74 -7.44
C SER A 82 -5.06 10.10 -7.19
N PHE A 83 -5.93 9.09 -7.14
CA PHE A 83 -7.35 9.29 -6.84
C PHE A 83 -7.58 9.80 -5.41
N VAL A 84 -6.84 9.27 -4.43
CA VAL A 84 -6.91 9.71 -3.02
C VAL A 84 -6.40 11.15 -2.91
N TRP A 85 -5.29 11.48 -3.56
CA TRP A 85 -4.77 12.84 -3.56
C TRP A 85 -5.74 13.82 -4.22
N LEU A 86 -6.31 13.48 -5.39
CA LEU A 86 -7.33 14.28 -6.05
C LEU A 86 -8.59 14.45 -5.19
N GLY A 87 -9.04 13.39 -4.52
CA GLY A 87 -10.16 13.40 -3.59
C GLY A 87 -9.89 14.30 -2.37
N LEU A 88 -8.66 14.25 -1.83
CA LEU A 88 -8.30 15.11 -0.71
C LEU A 88 -8.12 16.57 -1.15
N TRP A 89 -7.61 16.79 -2.36
CA TRP A 89 -7.47 18.13 -2.95
C TRP A 89 -8.83 18.78 -3.21
N ILE A 90 -9.78 18.03 -3.79
CA ILE A 90 -11.15 18.52 -4.00
C ILE A 90 -11.84 18.78 -2.65
N TYR A 91 -11.66 17.89 -1.67
CA TYR A 91 -12.25 18.04 -0.34
C TYR A 91 -11.68 19.25 0.41
N SER A 92 -10.36 19.48 0.33
CA SER A 92 -9.66 20.63 0.90
C SER A 92 -10.20 21.98 0.37
N ARG A 93 -10.74 22.00 -0.85
CA ARG A 93 -11.41 23.18 -1.41
C ARG A 93 -12.72 23.52 -0.69
N PHE A 94 -13.41 22.53 -0.12
CA PHE A 94 -14.70 22.71 0.56
C PHE A 94 -14.61 22.77 2.09
N ARG A 95 -13.61 22.09 2.70
CA ARG A 95 -13.44 21.99 4.15
C ARG A 95 -11.96 21.87 4.53
N THR A 96 -11.55 22.53 5.62
CA THR A 96 -10.26 22.29 6.26
C THR A 96 -10.27 20.94 7.00
N LEU A 97 -9.22 20.14 6.82
CA LEU A 97 -9.02 18.87 7.53
C LEU A 97 -8.41 19.14 8.91
N ASN A 98 -9.11 18.78 9.97
CA ASN A 98 -8.56 18.80 11.32
C ASN A 98 -7.89 17.44 11.59
N LEU A 99 -6.56 17.43 11.63
CA LEU A 99 -5.78 16.23 11.98
C LEU A 99 -5.39 16.28 13.45
N HIS A 100 -5.74 15.23 14.19
CA HIS A 100 -5.19 14.99 15.51
C HIS A 100 -3.81 14.33 15.36
N ILE A 101 -2.76 15.07 15.74
CA ILE A 101 -1.39 14.58 15.72
C ILE A 101 -1.05 14.12 17.13
N PHE A 102 -0.52 12.91 17.27
CA PHE A 102 0.12 12.48 18.50
C PHE A 102 1.61 12.84 18.39
N PRO A 103 2.15 13.69 19.28
CA PRO A 103 3.56 14.04 19.23
C PRO A 103 4.41 12.79 19.44
N ALA A 104 5.33 12.52 18.51
CA ALA A 104 6.37 11.51 18.67
C ALA A 104 7.39 12.03 19.68
N ASN A 105 7.06 11.94 20.97
CA ASN A 105 7.92 12.39 22.05
C ASN A 105 9.24 11.57 22.04
N ARG A 106 10.29 12.13 21.41
CA ARG A 106 11.68 11.83 21.77
C ARG A 106 11.92 12.44 23.15
N GLN A 107 11.66 11.66 24.19
CA GLN A 107 12.32 11.85 25.48
C GLN A 107 13.80 11.51 25.23
N SER A 108 14.65 12.54 25.17
CA SER A 108 16.11 12.38 25.26
C SER A 108 16.49 11.96 26.67
#